data_AF-A0A1D9Q5B3-F1
#
_entry.id   AF-A0A1D9Q5B3-F1
#
_cell.length_a   1.000
_cell.length_b   1.000
_cell.length_c   1.000
_cell.angle_alpha   90.00
_cell.angle_beta   90.00
_cell.angle_gamma   90.00
#
_symmetry.space_group_name_H-M   'P 1'
#
loop_
_entity.id
_entity.type
_entity.pdbx_description
1 polymer ?
#
loop_
_entity_poly.entity_id
_entity_poly.type
_entity_poly.pdbx_seq_one_letter_code
_entity_poly.pdbx_strand_id
1 'polypeptide(L)' 'MPDQVQDKQGNPINEGDTVYTKARGGKREGEVEEIIMTQEEAKTSSKENVKNPPKVVFTDQHGHKVAHNPGTLENLDA' A
#
# COMPACT_ATOMS: atom_id res chain seq x y z
N MET A 1 -8.38 5.08 -18.52
CA MET A 1 -8.39 5.51 -17.11
C MET A 1 -7.38 4.63 -16.41
N PRO A 2 -6.34 5.14 -15.75
CA PRO A 2 -5.48 4.24 -14.96
C PRO A 2 -6.39 3.59 -13.91
N ASP A 3 -6.38 2.26 -13.88
CA ASP A 3 -7.22 1.48 -12.97
C ASP A 3 -6.94 1.93 -11.54
N GLN A 4 -7.95 2.52 -10.89
CA GLN A 4 -7.82 3.04 -9.54
C GLN A 4 -7.46 1.88 -8.60
N VAL A 5 -6.42 2.04 -7.79
CA VAL A 5 -6.00 1.01 -6.84
C VAL A 5 -7.08 0.87 -5.77
N GLN A 6 -7.50 -0.38 -5.52
CA GLN A 6 -8.57 -0.69 -4.58
C GLN A 6 -8.08 -1.64 -3.49
N ASP A 7 -8.65 -1.48 -2.30
CA ASP A 7 -8.46 -2.39 -1.19
C ASP A 7 -9.19 -3.73 -1.42
N LYS A 8 -9.14 -4.63 -0.44
CA LYS A 8 -9.79 -5.94 -0.55
C LYS A 8 -11.32 -5.90 -0.57
N GLN A 9 -11.94 -4.78 -0.21
CA GLN A 9 -13.38 -4.55 -0.18
C GLN A 9 -13.86 -3.83 -1.45
N GLY A 10 -12.94 -3.42 -2.33
CA GLY A 10 -13.24 -2.66 -3.54
C GLY A 10 -13.26 -1.14 -3.32
N ASN A 11 -12.85 -0.67 -2.14
CA ASN A 11 -12.75 0.75 -1.84
C ASN A 11 -11.49 1.33 -2.49
N PRO A 12 -11.55 2.53 -3.07
CA PRO A 12 -10.36 3.17 -3.61
C PRO A 12 -9.34 3.46 -2.50
N ILE A 13 -8.05 3.33 -2.82
CA ILE A 13 -6.94 3.73 -1.95
C ILE A 13 -6.23 4.92 -2.59
N ASN A 14 -6.06 6.00 -1.84
CA ASN A 14 -5.33 7.19 -2.26
C ASN A 14 -4.15 7.47 -1.30
N GLU A 15 -3.23 8.33 -1.73
CA GLU A 15 -2.19 8.87 -0.85
C GLU A 15 -2.83 9.69 0.27
N GLY A 16 -2.35 9.50 1.50
CA GLY A 16 -2.94 10.07 2.71
C GLY A 16 -4.01 9.21 3.40
N ASP A 17 -4.51 8.16 2.74
CA ASP A 17 -5.47 7.25 3.37
C ASP A 17 -4.77 6.34 4.39
N THR A 18 -5.44 6.03 5.48
CA THR A 18 -4.96 5.07 6.48
C THR A 18 -5.29 3.64 6.03
N VAL A 19 -4.25 2.84 5.77
CA VAL A 19 -4.41 1.43 5.38
C VAL A 19 -4.05 0.48 6.50
N TYR A 20 -4.76 -0.64 6.55
CA TYR A 20 -4.60 -1.67 7.56
C TYR A 20 -4.39 -3.05 6.93
N THR A 21 -3.51 -3.85 7.52
CA THR A 21 -3.46 -5.29 7.28
C THR A 21 -3.09 -6.07 8.52
N LYS A 22 -3.71 -7.26 8.67
CA LYS A 22 -3.45 -8.16 9.78
C LYS A 22 -2.18 -8.98 9.51
N ALA A 23 -1.26 -8.98 10.47
CA ALA A 23 -0.07 -9.82 10.46
C ALA A 23 -0.17 -10.90 11.56
N ARG A 24 0.64 -11.97 11.46
CA ARG A 24 0.68 -12.99 12.52
C ARG A 24 1.25 -12.37 13.80
N GLY A 25 0.42 -12.26 14.83
CA GLY A 25 0.80 -11.66 16.11
C GLY A 25 0.73 -10.14 16.17
N GLY A 26 0.10 -9.48 15.18
CA GLY A 26 -0.04 -8.03 15.21
C GLY A 26 -0.81 -7.46 14.02
N LYS A 27 -0.57 -6.17 13.77
CA LYS A 27 -1.10 -5.45 12.61
C LYS A 27 0.01 -4.63 11.96
N ARG A 28 -0.23 -4.21 10.72
CA ARG A 28 0.51 -3.13 10.08
C ARG A 28 -0.51 -2.10 9.65
N GLU A 29 -0.38 -0.93 10.20
CA GLU A 29 -1.29 0.18 10.00
C GLU A 29 -0.47 1.45 9.81
N GLY A 30 -0.84 2.24 8.81
CA GLY A 30 -0.15 3.47 8.49
C GLY A 30 -0.77 4.22 7.33
N GLU A 31 -0.35 5.46 7.17
CA GLU A 31 -0.79 6.36 6.10
C GLU A 31 -0.08 6.03 4.78
N VAL A 32 -0.83 6.00 3.68
CA VAL A 32 -0.28 5.74 2.34
C VAL A 32 0.60 6.90 1.91
N GLU A 33 1.87 6.59 1.65
CA GLU A 33 2.86 7.56 1.17
C GLU A 33 2.97 7.58 -0.36
N GLU A 34 2.85 6.42 -1.00
CA GLU A 34 3.08 6.27 -2.44
C GLU A 34 2.33 5.05 -2.98
N ILE A 35 1.77 5.16 -4.19
CA ILE A 35 1.13 4.06 -4.90
C ILE A 35 1.93 3.75 -6.17
N ILE A 36 2.53 2.56 -6.21
CA ILE A 36 3.34 2.10 -7.33
C ILE A 36 2.44 1.27 -8.26
N MET A 37 2.09 1.81 -9.42
CA MET A 37 1.21 1.14 -10.39
C MET A 37 2.00 0.38 -11.46
N THR A 38 3.20 0.84 -11.80
CA THR A 38 3.99 0.30 -12.91
C THR A 38 5.32 -0.28 -12.47
N GLN A 39 5.91 -1.11 -13.34
CA GLN A 39 7.26 -1.64 -13.09
C GLN A 39 8.34 -0.55 -13.21
N GLU A 40 8.09 0.53 -13.94
CA GLU A 40 9.03 1.66 -14.04
C GLU A 40 9.09 2.42 -12.73
N GLU A 41 7.93 2.75 -12.16
CA GLU A 41 7.82 3.37 -10.82
C GLU A 41 8.42 2.46 -9.74
N ALA A 42 8.23 1.14 -9.84
CA ALA A 42 8.82 0.20 -8.90
C ALA A 42 10.37 0.25 -8.88
N LYS A 43 11.01 0.56 -10.01
CA LYS A 43 12.47 0.71 -10.11
C LYS A 43 12.97 2.03 -9.54
N THR A 44 12.16 3.08 -9.57
CA THR A 44 12.49 4.41 -9.04
C THR A 44 12.02 4.62 -7.61
N SER A 45 11.12 3.76 -7.11
CA SER A 45 10.51 3.91 -5.80
C SER A 45 11.52 3.86 -4.67
N SER A 46 11.20 4.55 -3.57
CA SER A 46 12.07 4.70 -2.40
C SER A 46 12.38 3.39 -1.67
N LYS A 47 11.76 2.28 -2.07
CA LYS A 47 11.94 0.97 -1.46
C LYS A 47 12.66 0.03 -2.42
N GLU A 48 13.83 -0.44 -2.00
CA GLU A 48 14.58 -1.43 -2.75
C GLU A 48 13.72 -2.70 -3.00
N ASN A 49 13.68 -3.16 -4.25
CA ASN A 49 13.05 -4.44 -4.64
C ASN A 49 11.51 -4.52 -4.52
N VAL A 50 10.77 -3.45 -4.82
CA VAL A 50 9.32 -3.58 -5.06
C VAL A 50 9.09 -4.48 -6.29
N LYS A 51 8.54 -5.67 -6.08
CA LYS A 51 8.19 -6.64 -7.14
C LYS A 51 6.67 -6.75 -7.26
N ASN A 52 6.19 -6.99 -8.48
CA ASN A 52 4.78 -7.22 -8.82
C ASN A 52 3.86 -6.06 -8.41
N PRO A 53 3.88 -4.93 -9.13
CA PRO A 53 2.87 -3.89 -8.98
C PRO A 53 1.46 -4.41 -9.37
N PRO A 54 0.37 -3.81 -8.83
CA PRO A 54 0.36 -2.61 -8.01
C PRO A 54 0.79 -2.84 -6.55
N LYS A 55 1.43 -1.84 -5.94
CA LYS A 55 1.86 -1.85 -4.54
C LYS A 55 1.56 -0.53 -3.85
N VAL A 56 1.09 -0.63 -2.61
CA VAL A 56 0.86 0.51 -1.72
C VAL A 56 1.99 0.58 -0.71
N VAL A 57 2.65 1.74 -0.64
CA VAL A 57 3.75 2.01 0.27
C VAL A 57 3.26 2.87 1.42
N PHE A 58 3.55 2.46 2.64
CA PHE A 58 3.19 3.17 3.87
C PHE A 58 4.21 2.87 4.97
N THR A 59 4.34 3.75 5.95
CA THR A 59 5.13 3.47 7.16
C THR A 59 4.22 2.93 8.26
N ASP A 60 4.52 1.74 8.78
CA ASP A 60 3.71 1.13 9.83
C ASP A 60 3.89 1.80 11.21
N GLN A 61 3.05 1.43 12.17
CA GLN A 61 3.08 1.99 13.53
C GLN A 61 4.39 1.75 14.31
N HIS A 62 5.32 0.95 13.78
CA HIS A 62 6.64 0.71 14.36
C HIS A 62 7.75 1.47 13.61
N GLY A 63 7.40 2.30 12.62
CA GLY A 63 8.35 3.05 11.81
C GLY A 63 8.95 2.24 10.66
N HIS A 64 8.40 1.07 10.32
CA HIS A 64 8.90 0.29 9.19
C HIS A 64 8.21 0.71 7.90
N LYS A 65 8.99 1.01 6.86
CA LYS A 65 8.46 1.21 5.50
C LYS A 65 7.96 -0.13 4.94
N VAL A 66 6.68 -0.23 4.64
CA VAL A 66 5.96 -1.40 4.11
C VAL A 66 5.55 -1.14 2.66
N ALA A 67 5.57 -2.18 1.83
CA ALA A 67 5.08 -2.15 0.46
C ALA A 67 4.23 -3.39 0.27
N HIS A 68 2.92 -3.21 0.15
CA HIS A 68 1.96 -4.31 0.23
C HIS A 68 1.04 -4.37 -0.99
N ASN A 69 0.47 -5.54 -1.25
CA ASN A 69 -0.53 -5.67 -2.31
C ASN A 69 -1.83 -4.98 -1.85
N PRO A 70 -2.36 -4.01 -2.60
CA PRO A 70 -3.58 -3.28 -2.23
C PRO A 70 -4.79 -4.21 -1.99
N GLY A 71 -4.98 -5.25 -2.80
CA GLY A 71 -6.09 -6.19 -2.65
C GLY A 71 -6.04 -7.08 -1.40
N THR A 72 -5.11 -6.81 -0.48
CA THR A 72 -4.97 -7.48 0.83
C THR A 72 -4.95 -6.48 2.00
N LEU A 73 -5.12 -5.20 1.70
CA LEU A 73 -5.28 -4.12 2.67
C LEU A 73 -6.78 -3.83 2.88
N GLU A 74 -7.08 -3.14 3.96
CA GLU A 74 -8.34 -2.43 4.19
C GLU A 74 -8.03 -0.93 4.21
N ASN A 75 -8.81 -0.12 3.50
CA ASN A 75 -8.78 1.32 3.67
C ASN A 75 -9.70 1.71 4.83
N LEU A 76 -9.16 2.38 5.85
CA LEU A 76 -9.92 2.81 7.03
C LEU A 76 -10.60 4.17 6.84
N ASP A 77 -10.21 4.92 5.80
CA ASP A 77 -10.73 6.26 5.49
C ASP A 77 -11.66 6.28 4.25
N ALA A 78 -12.05 5.10 3.77
CA ALA A 78 -12.95 4.89 2.62
C ALA A 78 -14.43 5.18 2.90
#